data_AF-A0A1H9XUJ4-F1
#
_entry.id   AF-A0A1H9XUJ4-F1
#
_cell.length_a   1.000
_cell.length_b   1.000
_cell.length_c   1.000
_cell.angle_alpha   90.00
_cell.angle_beta   90.00
_cell.angle_gamma   90.00
#
_symmetry.space_group_name_H-M   'P 1'
#
loop_
_entity.id
_entity.type
_entity.pdbx_description
1 polymer ?
#
loop_
_entity_poly.entity_id
_entity_poly.type
_entity_poly.pdbx_seq_one_letter_code
_entity_poly.pdbx_strand_id
1 'polypeptide(L)'
;MSDQPGRESIEDDIASYSVDDEGQLQPYDTLDQDDVADELDRGYSPPEKPRGVDAFGTTVEEQRQGENLEQRIRQEEPDPNTAYGAPDNESGLDNEDEDRVGGDDPDSIAAEDDFIGDAEVGDARAGRLVAPDEGAHEDVDHEMVGRDVGVNGAAASAEEAAMHIIDE
;
A
#
# COMPACT_ATOMS: atom_id res chain seq x y z
N MET A 1 -5.61 22.89 52.82
CA MET A 1 -4.79 23.60 51.84
C MET A 1 -3.56 22.73 51.67
N SER A 2 -3.52 21.85 50.68
CA SER A 2 -3.63 22.17 49.25
C SER A 2 -4.39 21.09 48.51
N ASP A 3 -5.44 21.50 47.83
CA ASP A 3 -6.23 20.69 46.92
C ASP A 3 -5.77 21.13 45.51
N GLN A 4 -5.00 20.28 44.84
CA GLN A 4 -4.59 20.48 43.45
C GLN A 4 -4.95 19.20 42.69
N PRO A 5 -6.04 19.20 41.91
CA PRO A 5 -6.45 18.03 41.16
C PRO A 5 -5.48 17.86 39.99
N GLY A 6 -4.81 16.70 39.91
CA GLY A 6 -4.02 16.30 38.74
C GLY A 6 -2.53 16.02 38.95
N ARG A 7 -2.04 15.84 40.18
CA ARG A 7 -0.72 15.23 40.42
C ARG A 7 -0.93 13.86 41.04
N GLU A 8 -0.76 12.82 40.24
CA GLU A 8 -0.76 11.46 40.77
C GLU A 8 0.57 11.25 41.48
N SER A 9 0.51 11.27 42.81
CA SER A 9 1.60 10.90 43.67
C SER A 9 1.16 9.67 44.45
N ILE A 10 1.95 8.61 44.39
CA ILE A 10 1.74 7.41 45.18
C ILE A 10 2.31 7.69 46.56
N GLU A 11 1.43 7.93 47.53
CA GLU A 11 1.77 8.18 48.93
C GLU A 11 1.53 6.94 49.79
N ASP A 12 2.52 6.54 50.58
CA ASP A 12 2.46 5.48 51.58
C ASP A 12 2.82 6.06 52.96
N ASP A 13 2.50 5.37 54.08
CA ASP A 13 2.56 5.89 55.47
C ASP A 13 3.92 6.48 55.92
N ILE A 14 4.96 6.33 55.09
CA ILE A 14 6.35 6.76 55.32
C ILE A 14 7.02 7.45 54.11
N ALA A 15 6.40 7.55 52.92
CA ALA A 15 7.01 8.19 51.73
C ALA A 15 5.99 8.62 50.64
N SER A 16 6.35 9.61 49.82
CA SER A 16 5.58 10.10 48.65
C SER A 16 6.41 9.95 47.38
N TYR A 17 5.88 9.29 46.35
CA TYR A 17 6.49 9.11 45.03
C TYR A 17 5.66 9.84 43.97
N SER A 18 6.27 10.64 43.09
CA SER A 18 5.60 11.23 41.92
C SER A 18 5.47 10.20 40.80
N VAL A 19 4.30 10.13 40.15
CA VAL A 19 4.06 9.30 38.94
C VAL A 19 4.50 10.01 37.66
N ASP A 20 4.87 11.29 37.76
CA ASP A 20 5.41 12.07 36.64
C ASP A 20 6.92 11.86 36.49
N ASP A 21 7.36 11.44 35.30
CA ASP A 21 8.74 11.62 34.83
C ASP A 21 8.91 13.09 34.43
N GLU A 22 9.41 13.91 35.36
CA GLU A 22 9.64 15.34 35.11
C GLU A 22 10.90 15.61 34.24
N GLY A 23 11.64 14.56 33.87
CA GLY A 23 12.88 14.62 33.09
C GLY A 23 12.70 14.32 31.60
N GLN A 24 13.73 14.63 30.80
CA GLN A 24 13.79 14.16 29.41
C GLN A 24 14.04 12.64 29.40
N LEU A 25 13.47 11.95 28.41
CA LEU A 25 13.71 10.51 28.20
C LEU A 25 15.20 10.27 27.98
N GLN A 26 15.74 9.29 28.69
CA GLN A 26 17.16 9.00 28.67
C GLN A 26 17.55 8.06 27.51
N PRO A 27 18.84 7.90 27.16
CA PRO A 27 19.24 7.10 26.01
C PRO A 27 18.89 5.61 26.17
N TYR A 28 18.78 5.17 27.43
CA TYR A 28 18.34 3.82 27.76
C TYR A 28 16.81 3.62 27.62
N ASP A 29 16.03 4.70 27.60
CA ASP A 29 14.58 4.68 27.42
C ASP A 29 14.20 4.79 25.94
N THR A 30 14.89 5.66 25.18
CA THR A 30 14.69 5.82 23.72
C THR A 30 15.44 4.76 22.92
N LEU A 31 16.42 4.09 23.53
CA LEU A 31 17.40 3.22 22.86
C LEU A 31 18.23 3.93 21.78
N ASP A 32 18.21 5.27 21.77
CA ASP A 32 18.97 6.09 20.85
C ASP A 32 20.29 6.50 21.50
N GLN A 33 21.41 5.96 21.00
CA GLN A 33 22.75 6.33 21.46
C GLN A 33 23.22 7.60 20.77
N ASP A 34 22.89 8.73 21.36
CA ASP A 34 23.32 10.05 20.93
C ASP A 34 24.74 10.42 21.43
N ASP A 35 25.15 11.68 21.19
CA ASP A 35 26.46 12.26 21.43
C ASP A 35 26.78 12.63 22.89
N VAL A 36 25.78 12.58 23.79
CA VAL A 36 25.89 12.94 25.21
C VAL A 36 25.43 11.79 26.10
N ALA A 37 25.97 11.74 27.34
CA ALA A 37 25.63 10.71 28.31
C ALA A 37 24.31 10.98 29.06
N ASP A 38 23.91 12.24 29.15
CA ASP A 38 22.66 12.73 29.73
C ASP A 38 22.10 13.79 28.75
N GLU A 39 20.84 13.70 28.34
CA GLU A 39 20.22 14.66 27.43
C GLU A 39 20.23 16.09 28.00
N LEU A 40 20.23 16.24 29.33
CA LEU A 40 20.32 17.55 29.97
C LEU A 40 21.67 18.25 29.72
N ASP A 41 22.70 17.52 29.30
CA ASP A 41 24.00 18.07 28.91
C ASP A 41 24.02 18.60 27.46
N ARG A 42 23.03 18.24 26.62
CA ARG A 42 22.90 18.71 25.24
C ARG A 42 22.46 20.17 25.24
N GLY A 43 23.42 21.09 25.42
CA GLY A 43 23.16 22.52 25.43
C GLY A 43 22.34 22.99 24.21
N TYR A 44 21.57 24.06 24.38
CA TYR A 44 20.74 24.61 23.30
C TYR A 44 21.60 25.25 22.20
N SER A 45 21.42 24.79 20.94
CA SER A 45 22.02 25.42 19.76
C SER A 45 20.99 26.33 19.06
N PRO A 46 21.17 27.67 19.09
CA PRO A 46 20.28 28.58 18.38
C PRO A 46 20.35 28.36 16.86
N PRO A 47 19.27 28.67 16.13
CA PRO A 47 19.27 28.53 14.68
C PRO A 47 20.33 29.43 14.03
N GLU A 48 21.06 28.89 13.06
CA GLU A 48 22.13 29.59 12.33
C GLU A 48 21.62 30.75 11.44
N LYS A 49 20.31 30.83 11.23
CA LYS A 49 19.66 31.82 10.37
C LYS A 49 18.40 32.34 11.06
N PRO A 50 18.12 33.64 10.95
CA PRO A 50 16.91 34.20 11.52
C PRO A 50 15.69 33.65 10.75
N ARG A 51 14.71 33.09 11.47
CA ARG A 51 13.49 32.53 10.87
C ARG A 51 12.36 33.54 10.91
N GLY A 52 11.58 33.59 9.84
CA GLY A 52 10.34 34.36 9.79
C GLY A 52 10.49 35.89 9.75
N VAL A 53 11.72 36.43 9.69
CA VAL A 53 11.96 37.88 9.55
C VAL A 53 11.49 38.41 8.19
N ASP A 54 11.72 37.63 7.14
CA ASP A 54 11.31 37.96 5.78
C ASP A 54 9.95 37.32 5.42
N ALA A 55 9.25 36.74 6.40
CA ALA A 55 7.93 36.17 6.16
C ALA A 55 6.89 37.27 5.99
N PHE A 56 5.87 36.99 5.18
CA PHE A 56 4.74 37.89 5.00
C PHE A 56 3.94 38.03 6.31
N GLY A 57 3.48 39.24 6.63
CA GLY A 57 2.70 39.51 7.84
C GLY A 57 3.53 39.97 9.03
N THR A 58 4.80 40.29 8.82
CA THR A 58 5.69 40.89 9.82
C THR A 58 5.51 42.41 9.93
N THR A 59 4.95 43.04 8.89
CA THR A 59 4.63 44.47 8.89
C THR A 59 3.13 44.73 9.13
N VAL A 60 2.81 45.91 9.68
CA VAL A 60 1.41 46.32 9.94
C VAL A 60 0.57 46.35 8.66
N GLU A 61 1.18 46.69 7.52
CA GLU A 61 0.47 46.77 6.24
C GLU A 61 0.11 45.36 5.72
N GLU A 62 1.06 44.42 5.78
CA GLU A 62 0.84 43.03 5.37
C GLU A 62 -0.22 42.34 6.25
N GLN A 63 -0.21 42.60 7.57
CA GLN A 63 -1.23 42.08 8.47
C GLN A 63 -2.65 42.59 8.14
N ARG A 64 -2.77 43.83 7.63
CA ARG A 64 -4.06 44.38 7.19
C ARG A 64 -4.49 43.82 5.85
N GLN A 65 -3.55 43.64 4.93
CA GLN A 65 -3.84 43.11 3.60
C GLN A 65 -4.21 41.62 3.67
N GLY A 66 -3.57 40.89 4.57
CA GLY A 66 -3.67 39.44 4.63
C GLY A 66 -2.92 38.76 3.50
N GLU A 67 -2.59 37.49 3.72
CA GLU A 67 -1.88 36.69 2.73
C GLU A 67 -2.85 36.11 1.69
N ASN A 68 -2.44 36.12 0.42
CA ASN A 68 -3.20 35.49 -0.64
C ASN A 68 -2.90 33.98 -0.76
N LEU A 69 -3.78 33.23 -1.44
CA LEU A 69 -3.63 31.78 -1.60
C LEU A 69 -2.32 31.39 -2.29
N GLU A 70 -1.92 32.12 -3.33
CA GLU A 70 -0.67 31.88 -4.09
C GLU A 70 0.59 32.05 -3.22
N GLN A 71 0.59 33.05 -2.32
CA GLN A 71 1.66 33.26 -1.35
C GLN A 71 1.72 32.07 -0.38
N ARG A 72 0.58 31.56 0.09
CA ARG A 72 0.53 30.41 1.00
C ARG A 72 1.05 29.14 0.33
N ILE A 73 0.63 28.89 -0.91
CA ILE A 73 1.09 27.75 -1.71
C ILE A 73 2.61 27.81 -1.91
N ARG A 74 3.19 29.00 -2.11
CA ARG A 74 4.66 29.13 -2.26
C ARG A 74 5.44 28.79 -0.98
N GLN A 75 4.81 28.94 0.18
CA GLN A 75 5.43 28.59 1.46
C GLN A 75 5.30 27.10 1.80
N GLU A 76 4.36 26.41 1.17
CA GLU A 76 4.10 24.99 1.37
C GLU A 76 5.07 24.11 0.58
N GLU A 77 5.47 22.99 1.17
CA GLU A 77 6.17 21.91 0.47
C GLU A 77 5.11 20.86 0.08
N PRO A 78 4.92 20.56 -1.22
CA PRO A 78 3.91 19.59 -1.65
C PRO A 78 4.21 18.20 -1.10
N ASP A 79 3.20 17.53 -0.53
CA ASP A 79 3.35 16.15 -0.06
C ASP A 79 3.35 15.19 -1.27
N PRO A 80 4.47 14.49 -1.53
CA PRO A 80 4.61 13.64 -2.70
C PRO A 80 3.68 12.41 -2.69
N ASN A 81 3.04 12.08 -1.56
CA ASN A 81 2.15 10.92 -1.44
C ASN A 81 0.66 11.30 -1.43
N THR A 82 0.32 12.47 -1.98
CA THR A 82 -1.06 12.96 -2.03
C THR A 82 -1.44 13.42 -3.43
N ALA A 83 -2.73 13.34 -3.72
CA ALA A 83 -3.37 13.95 -4.90
C ALA A 83 -2.99 15.39 -5.18
N TYR A 84 -2.71 16.16 -4.13
CA TYR A 84 -2.41 17.58 -4.27
C TYR A 84 -0.93 17.85 -4.50
N GLY A 85 -0.03 16.99 -4.01
CA GLY A 85 1.41 17.17 -4.17
C GLY A 85 2.06 16.35 -5.29
N ALA A 86 1.42 15.25 -5.71
CA ALA A 86 1.81 14.44 -6.87
C ALA A 86 0.56 13.92 -7.60
N PRO A 87 -0.23 14.80 -8.26
CA PRO A 87 -1.48 14.40 -8.93
C PRO A 87 -1.26 13.34 -10.03
N ASP A 88 -0.07 13.29 -10.61
CA ASP A 88 0.28 12.35 -11.67
C ASP A 88 0.99 11.08 -11.13
N ASN A 89 1.25 10.99 -9.82
CA ASN A 89 1.89 9.84 -9.17
C ASN A 89 1.49 9.73 -7.69
N GLU A 90 0.18 9.71 -7.42
CA GLU A 90 -0.36 9.71 -6.06
C GLU A 90 0.11 8.51 -5.24
N SER A 91 0.35 7.38 -5.91
CA SER A 91 0.73 6.11 -5.31
C SER A 91 2.23 6.00 -5.04
N GLY A 92 3.07 6.83 -5.68
CA GLY A 92 4.52 6.63 -5.76
C GLY A 92 4.92 5.41 -6.59
N LEU A 93 3.94 4.70 -7.18
CA LEU A 93 4.10 3.49 -7.99
C LEU A 93 3.82 3.76 -9.47
N ASP A 94 3.39 4.98 -9.82
CA ASP A 94 3.17 5.36 -11.20
C ASP A 94 4.50 5.70 -11.87
N ASN A 95 5.31 4.67 -12.13
CA ASN A 95 6.50 4.79 -12.95
C ASN A 95 6.08 4.82 -14.43
N GLU A 96 6.40 5.91 -15.12
CA GLU A 96 6.15 6.06 -16.56
C GLU A 96 7.06 5.15 -17.42
N ASP A 97 8.15 4.63 -16.83
CA ASP A 97 9.19 3.83 -17.48
C ASP A 97 8.90 2.30 -17.47
N GLU A 98 7.83 1.85 -16.80
CA GLU A 98 7.45 0.44 -16.76
C GLU A 98 6.49 0.13 -17.92
N ASP A 99 6.82 -0.86 -18.74
CA ASP A 99 6.00 -1.32 -19.86
C ASP A 99 4.67 -1.90 -19.34
N ARG A 100 3.66 -1.03 -19.17
CA ARG A 100 2.31 -1.43 -18.75
C ARG A 100 1.62 -2.19 -19.87
N VAL A 101 1.04 -3.33 -19.54
CA VAL A 101 0.19 -4.09 -20.45
C VAL A 101 -1.24 -3.56 -20.28
N GLY A 102 -1.83 -3.03 -21.36
CA GLY A 102 -3.16 -2.41 -21.33
C GLY A 102 -3.23 -0.98 -21.87
N GLY A 103 -2.09 -0.31 -22.07
CA GLY A 103 -2.04 1.04 -22.65
C GLY A 103 -2.60 2.11 -21.71
N ASP A 104 -3.55 2.90 -22.19
CA ASP A 104 -4.13 4.04 -21.46
C ASP A 104 -5.23 3.64 -20.43
N ASP A 105 -5.35 2.36 -20.09
CA ASP A 105 -6.35 1.90 -19.11
C ASP A 105 -5.94 2.33 -17.69
N PRO A 106 -6.81 3.02 -16.92
CA PRO A 106 -6.51 3.44 -15.55
C PRO A 106 -6.26 2.28 -14.58
N ASP A 107 -6.72 1.07 -14.91
CA ASP A 107 -6.50 -0.14 -14.09
C ASP A 107 -5.38 -1.04 -14.66
N SER A 108 -4.53 -0.53 -15.58
CA SER A 108 -3.40 -1.29 -16.12
C SER A 108 -2.33 -1.58 -15.07
N ILE A 109 -1.72 -2.77 -15.13
CA ILE A 109 -0.65 -3.23 -14.24
C ILE A 109 0.62 -3.57 -15.04
N ALA A 110 1.74 -3.74 -14.32
CA ALA A 110 3.01 -4.13 -14.93
C ALA A 110 2.91 -5.51 -15.61
N ALA A 111 3.57 -5.69 -16.75
CA ALA A 111 3.56 -6.93 -17.52
C ALA A 111 3.97 -8.18 -16.70
N GLU A 112 4.84 -7.98 -15.72
CA GLU A 112 5.37 -9.02 -14.84
C GLU A 112 4.39 -9.46 -13.74
N ASP A 113 3.44 -8.59 -13.38
CA ASP A 113 2.40 -8.85 -12.39
C ASP A 113 1.08 -9.29 -13.04
N ASP A 114 0.96 -9.19 -14.36
CA ASP A 114 -0.21 -9.64 -15.08
C ASP A 114 -0.25 -11.17 -15.15
N PHE A 115 -1.36 -11.75 -14.66
CA PHE A 115 -1.62 -13.18 -14.77
C PHE A 115 -2.07 -13.50 -16.19
N ILE A 116 -1.12 -13.51 -17.12
CA ILE A 116 -1.29 -14.19 -18.41
C ILE A 116 -1.34 -15.67 -18.04
N GLY A 117 -2.56 -16.22 -17.97
CA GLY A 117 -2.86 -17.56 -17.47
C GLY A 117 -1.75 -18.56 -17.76
N ASP A 118 -1.32 -19.26 -16.72
CA ASP A 118 -0.40 -20.37 -16.89
C ASP A 118 -1.00 -21.41 -17.85
N ALA A 119 -0.13 -22.29 -18.37
CA ALA A 119 -0.52 -23.33 -19.32
C ALA A 119 -1.50 -24.38 -18.74
N GLU A 120 -2.13 -24.11 -17.59
CA GLU A 120 -3.21 -24.90 -16.98
C GLU A 120 -4.51 -24.88 -17.81
N VAL A 121 -4.62 -23.98 -18.79
CA VAL A 121 -5.67 -24.05 -19.82
C VAL A 121 -5.03 -24.24 -21.19
N GLY A 122 -5.31 -25.36 -21.85
CA GLY A 122 -4.79 -25.60 -23.19
C GLY A 122 -5.56 -24.84 -24.27
N ASP A 123 -4.89 -24.55 -25.39
CA ASP A 123 -5.48 -23.81 -26.52
C ASP A 123 -6.48 -24.65 -27.33
N ALA A 124 -6.39 -25.98 -27.24
CA ALA A 124 -7.23 -26.91 -27.97
C ALA A 124 -8.46 -27.30 -27.14
N ARG A 125 -9.63 -26.94 -27.63
CA ARG A 125 -10.91 -27.38 -27.04
C ARG A 125 -11.07 -28.90 -27.15
N ALA A 126 -11.54 -29.54 -26.09
CA ALA A 126 -11.92 -30.96 -26.11
C ALA A 126 -13.18 -31.21 -26.96
N GLY A 127 -13.22 -32.31 -27.71
CA GLY A 127 -14.38 -32.75 -28.48
C GLY A 127 -15.22 -33.80 -27.75
N ARG A 128 -16.10 -34.48 -28.51
CA ARG A 128 -16.96 -35.55 -28.00
C ARG A 128 -16.14 -36.80 -27.75
N LEU A 129 -16.22 -37.35 -26.54
CA LEU A 129 -15.61 -38.64 -26.20
C LEU A 129 -16.56 -39.80 -26.49
N VAL A 130 -16.06 -40.83 -27.16
CA VAL A 130 -16.79 -42.07 -27.46
C VAL A 130 -16.01 -43.25 -26.87
N ALA A 131 -16.69 -44.09 -26.10
CA ALA A 131 -16.14 -45.29 -25.51
C ALA A 131 -15.89 -46.38 -26.60
N PRO A 132 -14.99 -47.35 -26.35
CA PRO A 132 -14.64 -48.39 -27.34
C PRO A 132 -15.82 -49.24 -27.84
N ASP A 133 -16.83 -49.45 -27.00
CA ASP A 133 -18.06 -50.21 -27.28
C ASP A 133 -19.14 -49.38 -28.00
N GLU A 134 -18.84 -48.10 -28.27
CA GLU A 134 -19.72 -47.10 -28.89
C GLU A 134 -21.00 -46.81 -28.08
N GLY A 135 -21.07 -47.25 -26.82
CA GLY A 135 -22.25 -47.15 -25.96
C GLY A 135 -23.43 -48.04 -26.39
N ALA A 136 -23.18 -49.03 -27.26
CA ALA A 136 -24.19 -49.90 -27.82
C ALA A 136 -23.88 -51.40 -27.66
N HIS A 137 -22.65 -51.76 -27.26
CA HIS A 137 -22.20 -53.13 -27.12
C HIS A 137 -21.98 -53.48 -25.64
N GLU A 138 -21.63 -54.75 -25.36
CA GLU A 138 -21.28 -55.15 -24.00
C GLU A 138 -19.92 -54.54 -23.63
N ASP A 139 -19.89 -53.82 -22.50
CA ASP A 139 -18.66 -53.23 -21.97
C ASP A 139 -17.77 -54.33 -21.38
N VAL A 140 -16.59 -54.49 -21.98
CA VAL A 140 -15.58 -55.48 -21.59
C VAL A 140 -14.37 -54.85 -20.91
N ASP A 141 -14.30 -53.51 -20.89
CA ASP A 141 -13.17 -52.74 -20.38
C ASP A 141 -13.59 -52.06 -19.07
N HIS A 142 -12.92 -52.38 -17.96
CA HIS A 142 -13.28 -51.78 -16.67
C HIS A 142 -12.81 -50.32 -16.51
N GLU A 143 -11.98 -49.84 -17.44
CA GLU A 143 -11.35 -48.52 -17.40
C GLU A 143 -12.23 -47.48 -18.10
N MET A 144 -12.39 -46.30 -17.50
CA MET A 144 -13.16 -45.19 -18.09
C MET A 144 -12.33 -44.46 -19.14
N VAL A 145 -12.19 -45.08 -20.30
CA VAL A 145 -11.45 -44.55 -21.45
C VAL A 145 -12.39 -44.13 -22.58
N GLY A 146 -12.04 -43.06 -23.28
CA GLY A 146 -12.82 -42.57 -24.41
C GLY A 146 -11.90 -41.91 -25.45
N ARG A 147 -12.24 -42.07 -26.73
CA ARG A 147 -11.55 -41.40 -27.82
C ARG A 147 -12.29 -40.14 -28.21
N ASP A 148 -11.57 -39.03 -28.33
CA ASP A 148 -12.11 -37.80 -28.92
C ASP A 148 -12.35 -38.01 -30.43
N VAL A 149 -13.61 -37.81 -30.86
CA VAL A 149 -14.05 -37.89 -32.27
C VAL A 149 -14.36 -36.51 -32.87
N GLY A 150 -13.95 -35.44 -32.22
CA GLY A 150 -14.10 -34.06 -32.64
C GLY A 150 -15.34 -33.36 -32.07
N VAL A 151 -15.43 -32.06 -32.36
CA VAL A 151 -16.51 -31.19 -31.86
C VAL A 151 -17.83 -31.54 -32.57
N ASN A 152 -18.90 -31.70 -31.80
CA ASN A 152 -20.26 -31.75 -32.34
C ASN A 152 -20.63 -30.38 -32.91
N GLY A 153 -20.46 -30.21 -34.23
CA GLY A 153 -20.67 -28.93 -34.93
C GLY A 153 -21.91 -28.16 -34.45
N ALA A 154 -21.68 -26.99 -33.86
CA ALA A 154 -22.64 -26.03 -33.32
C ALA A 154 -23.70 -26.52 -32.31
N ALA A 155 -23.74 -27.81 -31.97
CA ALA A 155 -24.70 -28.39 -31.01
C ALA A 155 -24.10 -28.60 -29.61
N ALA A 156 -22.85 -28.23 -29.42
CA ALA A 156 -22.19 -28.38 -28.14
C ALA A 156 -22.78 -27.43 -27.08
N SER A 157 -22.95 -27.92 -25.85
CA SER A 157 -23.40 -27.09 -24.74
C SER A 157 -22.32 -26.08 -24.33
N ALA A 158 -22.68 -25.07 -23.53
CA ALA A 158 -21.72 -24.13 -22.96
C ALA A 158 -20.66 -24.85 -22.10
N GLU A 159 -21.07 -25.89 -21.38
CA GLU A 159 -20.16 -26.73 -20.57
C GLU A 159 -19.20 -27.51 -21.45
N GLU A 160 -19.68 -28.12 -22.54
CA GLU A 160 -18.84 -28.81 -23.52
C GLU A 160 -17.92 -27.82 -24.28
N ALA A 161 -18.25 -26.52 -24.29
CA ALA A 161 -17.43 -25.47 -24.89
C ALA A 161 -16.34 -24.90 -23.98
N ALA A 162 -16.47 -25.11 -22.67
CA ALA A 162 -15.49 -24.66 -21.69
C ALA A 162 -14.32 -25.65 -21.51
N MET A 163 -14.48 -26.92 -21.91
CA MET A 163 -13.46 -27.95 -21.71
C MET A 163 -12.31 -27.85 -22.74
N HIS A 164 -11.06 -27.84 -22.25
CA HIS A 164 -9.83 -27.75 -23.06
C HIS A 164 -8.84 -28.86 -22.67
N ILE A 165 -8.00 -29.26 -23.61
CA ILE A 165 -6.98 -30.31 -23.42
C ILE A 165 -5.66 -29.62 -23.13
N ILE A 166 -5.05 -29.97 -22.00
CA ILE A 166 -3.70 -29.52 -21.61
C ILE A 166 -2.69 -30.54 -22.15
N ASP A 167 -1.67 -30.06 -22.84
CA ASP A 167 -0.55 -30.91 -23.27
C ASP A 167 0.33 -31.29 -22.07
N GLU A 168 0.87 -32.51 -22.08
CA GLU A 168 1.67 -33.08 -20.98
C GLU A 168 3.11 -32.53 -20.91
#